data_AF-A0A1L6RAH4-F1
#
_entry.id   AF-A0A1L6RAH4-F1
#
_cell.length_a   1.000
_cell.length_b   1.000
_cell.length_c   1.000
_cell.angle_alpha   90.00
_cell.angle_beta   90.00
_cell.angle_gamma   90.00
#
_symmetry.space_group_name_H-M   'P 1'
#
loop_
_entity.id
_entity.type
_entity.pdbx_description
1 polymer ?
#
loop_
_entity_poly.entity_id
_entity_poly.type
_entity_poly.pdbx_seq_one_letter_code
_entity_poly.pdbx_strand_id
1 'polypeptide(L)'
;MINIYDDVNAVATTLRETAQYKTLRDAIDAVEAEPEAKAIFARFQQAQTQINQAVQSGNEPAEDQIKAWQEIANEMEQYDSLKKMLEAEKGLNQLLMEINDIITKPIAELYGQD
;
A
#
# COMPACT_ATOMS: atom_id res chain seq x y z
N MET A 1 -23.84 13.54 -21.41
CA MET A 1 -23.52 12.24 -20.77
C MET A 1 -22.60 12.57 -19.61
N ILE A 2 -22.91 12.12 -18.40
CA ILE A 2 -22.03 12.33 -17.24
C ILE A 2 -20.91 11.30 -17.32
N ASN A 3 -19.65 11.74 -17.27
CA ASN A 3 -18.47 10.90 -17.36
C ASN A 3 -17.76 10.87 -16.01
N ILE A 4 -18.00 9.83 -15.22
CA ILE A 4 -17.40 9.68 -13.88
C ILE A 4 -15.86 9.60 -13.92
N TYR A 5 -15.27 9.23 -15.06
CA TYR A 5 -13.82 9.13 -15.19
C TYR A 5 -13.14 10.51 -15.09
N ASP A 6 -13.81 11.60 -15.46
CA ASP A 6 -13.23 12.94 -15.31
C ASP A 6 -13.05 13.31 -13.83
N ASP A 7 -14.05 13.01 -13.01
CA ASP A 7 -14.02 13.23 -11.56
C ASP A 7 -12.96 12.33 -10.88
N VAL A 8 -12.89 11.05 -11.26
CA VAL A 8 -11.88 10.13 -10.70
C VAL A 8 -10.46 10.53 -11.12
N ASN A 9 -10.26 11.01 -12.35
CA ASN A 9 -8.97 11.55 -12.79
C ASN A 9 -8.60 12.84 -12.04
N ALA A 10 -9.58 13.68 -11.70
CA ALA A 10 -9.37 14.86 -10.86
C ALA A 10 -8.98 14.46 -9.43
N VAL A 11 -9.60 13.42 -8.86
CA VAL A 11 -9.21 12.84 -7.56
C VAL A 11 -7.77 12.33 -7.62
N ALA A 12 -7.40 11.56 -8.64
CA ALA A 12 -6.03 11.06 -8.80
C ALA A 12 -4.99 12.19 -8.90
N THR A 13 -5.35 13.28 -9.59
CA THR A 13 -4.51 14.49 -9.66
C THR A 13 -4.37 15.15 -8.29
N THR A 14 -5.48 15.32 -7.58
CA THR A 14 -5.51 15.95 -6.25
C THR A 14 -4.80 15.09 -5.19
N LEU A 15 -4.89 13.76 -5.30
CA LEU A 15 -4.22 12.82 -4.41
C LEU A 15 -2.72 13.08 -4.38
N ARG A 16 -2.10 13.40 -5.53
CA ARG A 16 -0.67 13.72 -5.62
C ARG A 16 -0.28 14.98 -4.84
N GLU A 17 -1.25 15.86 -4.59
CA GLU A 17 -1.04 17.09 -3.83
C GLU A 17 -1.21 16.91 -2.32
N THR A 18 -1.78 15.79 -1.88
CA THR A 18 -2.01 15.50 -0.46
C THR A 18 -0.71 15.30 0.31
N ALA A 19 -0.74 15.62 1.60
CA ALA A 19 0.41 15.40 2.48
C ALA A 19 0.76 13.92 2.55
N GLN A 20 -0.22 13.02 2.60
CA GLN A 20 -0.05 11.57 2.68
C GLN A 20 0.72 11.04 1.47
N TYR A 21 0.34 11.44 0.26
CA TYR A 21 1.07 11.03 -0.95
C TYR A 21 2.49 11.58 -0.98
N LYS A 22 2.68 12.87 -0.66
CA LYS A 22 4.01 13.50 -0.64
C LYS A 22 4.93 12.85 0.38
N THR A 23 4.41 12.54 1.57
CA THR A 23 5.15 11.81 2.62
C THR A 23 5.55 10.42 2.15
N LEU A 24 4.66 9.67 1.49
CA LEU A 24 5.02 8.35 0.94
C LEU A 24 6.07 8.46 -0.16
N ARG A 25 5.92 9.39 -1.10
CA ARG A 25 6.91 9.65 -2.15
C ARG A 25 8.29 9.91 -1.54
N ASP A 26 8.38 10.85 -0.60
CA ASP A 26 9.65 11.23 0.01
C ASP A 26 10.26 10.08 0.82
N ALA A 27 9.44 9.23 1.45
CA ALA A 27 9.91 8.05 2.15
C ALA A 27 10.43 6.96 1.19
N ILE A 28 9.79 6.77 0.04
CA ILE A 28 10.28 5.88 -1.02
C ILE A 28 11.63 6.39 -1.54
N ASP A 29 11.74 7.68 -1.85
CA ASP A 29 13.00 8.29 -2.32
C ASP A 29 14.13 8.08 -1.29
N ALA A 30 13.82 8.18 0.01
CA ALA A 30 14.78 7.92 1.09
C ALA A 30 15.25 6.45 1.12
N VAL A 31 14.34 5.49 0.92
CA VAL A 31 14.67 4.06 0.82
C VAL A 31 15.50 3.80 -0.44
N GLU A 32 15.16 4.41 -1.58
CA GLU A 32 15.90 4.23 -2.82
C GLU A 32 17.34 4.77 -2.76
N ALA A 33 17.55 5.82 -1.96
CA ALA A 33 18.86 6.41 -1.70
C ALA A 33 19.74 5.57 -0.75
N GLU A 34 19.17 4.56 -0.09
CA GLU A 34 19.86 3.68 0.86
C GLU A 34 19.98 2.24 0.28
N PRO A 35 21.15 1.85 -0.28
CA PRO A 35 21.28 0.61 -1.05
C PRO A 35 20.87 -0.67 -0.30
N GLU A 36 21.19 -0.75 0.99
CA GLU A 36 20.82 -1.89 1.84
C GLU A 36 19.32 -1.95 2.07
N ALA A 37 18.70 -0.82 2.46
CA ALA A 37 17.27 -0.73 2.64
C ALA A 37 16.50 -1.04 1.35
N LYS A 38 16.97 -0.53 0.20
CA LYS A 38 16.41 -0.83 -1.12
C LYS A 38 16.43 -2.32 -1.43
N ALA A 39 17.54 -3.01 -1.12
CA ALA A 39 17.65 -4.45 -1.36
C ALA A 39 16.68 -5.26 -0.48
N ILE A 40 16.53 -4.87 0.79
CA ILE A 40 15.56 -5.48 1.72
C ILE A 40 14.12 -5.23 1.23
N PHE A 41 13.80 -4.01 0.81
CA PHE A 41 12.47 -3.69 0.30
C PHE A 41 12.12 -4.47 -0.98
N ALA A 42 13.07 -4.65 -1.89
CA ALA A 42 12.86 -5.47 -3.09
C ALA A 42 12.55 -6.94 -2.73
N ARG A 43 13.27 -7.50 -1.75
CA ARG A 43 12.98 -8.85 -1.23
C ARG A 43 11.59 -8.93 -0.60
N PHE A 44 11.20 -7.90 0.16
CA PHE A 44 9.87 -7.80 0.76
C PHE A 44 8.78 -7.83 -0.31
N GLN A 45 8.86 -6.99 -1.35
CA GLN A 45 7.89 -6.96 -2.45
C GLN A 45 7.77 -8.33 -3.16
N GLN A 46 8.91 -9.00 -3.37
CA GLN A 46 8.93 -10.33 -3.98
C GLN A 46 8.24 -11.37 -3.10
N ALA A 47 8.56 -11.39 -1.80
CA ALA A 47 7.94 -12.29 -0.84
C ALA A 47 6.42 -12.05 -0.70
N GLN A 48 5.99 -10.78 -0.68
CA GLN A 48 4.58 -10.38 -0.66
C GLN A 48 3.84 -10.94 -1.88
N THR A 49 4.44 -10.80 -3.07
CA THR A 49 3.85 -11.26 -4.32
C THR A 49 3.66 -12.78 -4.32
N GLN A 50 4.66 -13.54 -3.84
CA GLN A 50 4.58 -15.00 -3.75
C GLN A 50 3.47 -15.44 -2.78
N ILE A 51 3.37 -14.80 -1.62
CA ILE A 51 2.30 -15.05 -0.65
C ILE A 51 0.93 -14.75 -1.27
N ASN A 52 0.79 -13.59 -1.91
CA ASN A 52 -0.46 -13.19 -2.57
C ASN A 52 -0.87 -14.16 -3.68
N GLN A 53 0.09 -14.71 -4.43
CA GLN A 53 -0.18 -15.72 -5.46
C GLN A 53 -0.68 -17.05 -4.86
N ALA A 54 -0.09 -17.50 -3.76
CA ALA A 54 -0.55 -18.69 -3.05
C ALA A 54 -2.00 -18.53 -2.58
N VAL A 55 -2.28 -17.41 -1.91
CA VAL A 55 -3.62 -17.06 -1.40
C VAL A 55 -4.64 -16.95 -2.54
N GLN A 56 -4.30 -16.27 -3.64
CA GLN A 56 -5.18 -16.17 -4.82
C GLN A 56 -5.47 -17.52 -5.47
N SER A 57 -4.54 -18.47 -5.39
CA SER A 57 -4.72 -19.83 -5.89
C SER A 57 -5.54 -20.72 -4.95
N GLY A 58 -6.00 -20.20 -3.81
CA GLY A 58 -6.71 -20.95 -2.78
C GLY A 58 -5.82 -21.85 -1.94
N ASN A 59 -4.50 -21.69 -2.03
CA ASN A 59 -3.52 -22.47 -1.27
C ASN A 59 -2.99 -21.66 -0.09
N GLU A 60 -2.63 -22.35 1.00
CA GLU A 60 -1.88 -21.72 2.08
C GLU A 60 -0.45 -21.41 1.60
N PRO A 61 0.14 -20.25 1.97
CA PRO A 61 1.55 -19.98 1.74
C PRO A 61 2.41 -21.06 2.41
N ALA A 62 3.47 -21.49 1.73
CA ALA A 62 4.34 -22.51 2.26
C ALA A 62 5.13 -21.99 3.49
N GLU A 63 5.52 -22.89 4.39
CA GLU A 63 6.15 -22.53 5.66
C GLU A 63 7.48 -21.78 5.46
N ASP A 64 8.22 -22.12 4.40
CA ASP A 64 9.43 -21.42 3.97
C ASP A 64 9.15 -19.99 3.49
N GLN A 65 8.04 -19.76 2.78
CA GLN A 65 7.60 -18.42 2.37
C GLN A 65 7.23 -17.55 3.58
N ILE A 66 6.53 -18.14 4.56
CA ILE A 66 6.17 -17.45 5.81
C ILE A 66 7.43 -17.10 6.61
N LYS A 67 8.38 -18.02 6.72
CA LYS A 67 9.67 -17.78 7.40
C LYS A 67 10.47 -16.68 6.71
N ALA A 68 10.62 -16.75 5.38
CA ALA A 68 11.33 -15.73 4.62
C ALA A 68 10.68 -14.35 4.79
N TRP A 69 9.35 -14.28 4.80
CA TRP A 69 8.60 -13.05 5.06
C TRP A 69 8.91 -12.47 6.45
N GLN A 70 8.87 -13.30 7.50
CA GLN A 70 9.17 -12.88 8.86
C GLN A 70 10.62 -12.41 9.02
N GLU A 71 11.58 -13.11 8.41
CA GLU A 71 12.99 -12.71 8.39
C GLU A 71 13.18 -11.34 7.74
N ILE A 72 12.59 -11.13 6.56
CA ILE A 72 12.65 -9.84 5.88
C ILE A 72 12.01 -8.75 6.72
N ALA A 73 10.87 -9.01 7.37
CA ALA A 73 10.22 -8.04 8.25
C ALA A 73 11.14 -7.64 9.43
N ASN A 74 11.83 -8.60 10.05
CA ASN A 74 12.81 -8.31 11.11
C ASN A 74 14.01 -7.50 10.60
N GLU A 75 14.48 -7.77 9.38
CA GLU A 75 15.52 -6.98 8.73
C GLU A 75 15.05 -5.52 8.52
N MET A 76 13.81 -5.33 8.06
CA MET A 76 13.22 -4.00 7.85
C MET A 76 13.17 -3.15 9.14
N GLU A 77 12.94 -3.77 10.30
CA GLU A 77 12.93 -3.09 11.60
C GLU A 77 14.28 -2.45 11.98
N GLN A 78 15.37 -2.87 11.34
CA GLN A 78 16.69 -2.29 11.59
C GLN A 78 16.91 -0.96 10.87
N TYR A 79 16.06 -0.61 9.89
CA TYR A 79 16.24 0.56 9.03
C TYR A 79 15.13 1.59 9.23
N ASP A 80 15.51 2.79 9.67
CA ASP A 80 14.55 3.88 9.91
C ASP A 80 13.86 4.37 8.63
N SER A 81 14.53 4.29 7.47
CA SER A 81 13.96 4.62 6.16
C SER A 81 12.78 3.69 5.83
N LEU A 82 12.94 2.38 6.02
CA LEU A 82 11.89 1.38 5.79
C LEU A 82 10.74 1.53 6.77
N LYS A 83 11.03 1.76 8.07
CA LYS A 83 10.00 2.03 9.08
C LYS A 83 9.14 3.24 8.70
N LYS A 84 9.77 4.35 8.31
CA LYS A 84 9.06 5.57 7.88
C LYS A 84 8.25 5.35 6.61
N MET A 85 8.78 4.58 5.66
CA MET A 85 8.05 4.23 4.43
C MET A 85 6.79 3.42 4.74
N LEU A 86 6.87 2.41 5.61
CA LEU A 86 5.70 1.62 6.03
C LEU A 86 4.65 2.47 6.76
N GLU A 87 5.08 3.39 7.62
CA GLU A 87 4.18 4.32 8.31
C GLU A 87 3.49 5.27 7.31
N ALA A 88 4.24 5.82 6.37
CA ALA A 88 3.71 6.67 5.30
C ALA A 88 2.70 5.93 4.42
N GLU A 89 2.99 4.67 4.09
CA GLU A 89 2.10 3.80 3.30
C GLU A 89 0.79 3.54 4.05
N LYS A 90 0.84 3.27 5.35
CA LYS A 90 -0.35 3.15 6.20
C LYS A 90 -1.20 4.43 6.18
N GLY A 91 -0.56 5.60 6.28
CA GLY A 91 -1.23 6.89 6.22
C GLY A 91 -1.94 7.13 4.89
N LEU A 92 -1.30 6.78 3.77
CA LEU A 92 -1.93 6.86 2.45
C LEU A 92 -3.08 5.86 2.31
N ASN A 93 -2.91 4.62 2.78
CA ASN A 93 -3.95 3.60 2.75
C ASN A 93 -5.20 4.02 3.53
N GLN A 94 -5.04 4.67 4.68
CA GLN A 94 -6.18 5.21 5.42
C GLN A 94 -6.95 6.25 4.60
N LEU A 95 -6.25 7.20 3.99
CA LEU A 95 -6.89 8.19 3.11
C LEU A 95 -7.64 7.52 1.94
N LEU A 96 -7.05 6.48 1.34
CA LEU A 96 -7.69 5.75 0.23
C LEU A 96 -8.93 4.98 0.68
N MET A 97 -8.93 4.41 1.90
CA MET A 97 -10.13 3.78 2.48
C MET A 97 -11.24 4.81 2.68
N GLU A 98 -10.93 5.98 3.26
CA GLU A 98 -11.90 7.06 3.45
C GLU A 98 -12.50 7.54 2.11
N ILE A 99 -11.66 7.66 1.06
CA ILE A 99 -12.12 8.00 -0.29
C ILE A 99 -13.02 6.88 -0.85
N ASN A 100 -12.66 5.62 -0.66
CA ASN A 100 -13.44 4.48 -1.14
C ASN A 100 -14.81 4.41 -0.46
N ASP A 101 -14.87 4.65 0.85
CA ASP A 101 -16.12 4.71 1.62
C ASP A 101 -17.04 5.80 1.06
N ILE A 102 -16.49 7.00 0.77
CA ILE A 102 -17.27 8.09 0.17
C ILE A 102 -17.81 7.70 -1.21
N ILE A 103 -16.97 7.10 -2.07
CA ILE A 103 -17.35 6.71 -3.43
C ILE A 103 -18.41 5.59 -3.42
N THR A 104 -18.33 4.67 -2.45
CA THR A 104 -19.21 3.50 -2.38
C THR A 104 -20.47 3.74 -1.55
N LYS A 105 -20.51 4.79 -0.72
CA LYS A 105 -21.68 5.15 0.09
C LYS A 105 -23.01 5.17 -0.68
N PRO A 106 -23.12 5.74 -1.90
CA PRO A 106 -24.38 5.71 -2.65
C PRO A 106 -24.90 4.30 -2.94
N ILE A 107 -24.02 3.29 -2.99
CA ILE A 107 -24.43 1.88 -3.13
C ILE A 107 -25.06 1.39 -1.83
N ALA A 108 -24.48 1.69 -0.66
CA ALA A 108 -25.01 1.32 0.64
C ALA A 108 -26.40 1.96 0.90
N GLU A 109 -26.58 3.21 0.47
CA GLU A 109 -27.84 3.94 0.56
C GLU A 109 -28.99 3.23 -0.19
N LEU A 110 -28.69 2.53 -1.30
CA LEU A 110 -29.68 1.72 -2.02
C LEU A 110 -30.21 0.54 -1.19
N TYR A 111 -29.43 0.06 -0.23
CA TYR A 111 -29.81 -1.03 0.68
C TYR A 111 -30.35 -0.53 2.02
N GLY A 112 -30.58 0.78 2.17
CA GLY A 112 -31.12 1.37 3.40
C GLY A 112 -30.15 1.31 4.59
N GLN A 113 -28.85 1.27 4.31
CA GLN A 113 -27.79 1.40 5.32
C GLN A 113 -27.26 2.84 5.24
N ASP A 114 -27.48 3.63 6.31
CA ASP A 114 -27.00 5.02 6.45
C ASP A 114 -25.55 5.12 6.92
#